data_AF-A0A7G3ALM4-F1
#
_entry.id   AF-A0A7G3ALM4-F1
#
_cell.length_a   1.000
_cell.length_b   1.000
_cell.length_c   1.000
_cell.angle_alpha   90.00
_cell.angle_beta   90.00
_cell.angle_gamma   90.00
#
_symmetry.space_group_name_H-M   'P 1'
#
loop_
_entity.id
_entity.type
_entity.pdbx_description
1 polymer ?
#
loop_
_entity_poly.entity_id
_entity_poly.type
_entity_poly.pdbx_seq_one_letter_code
_entity_poly.pdbx_strand_id
1 'polypeptide(L)'
;MNRQVIYFLLCISSFVSIVYGQADCIICDSRVNASCATLEGISLLSGRCELDTECLTNIDENGNTIRGCPADLMTSCAGLCSVCMGVNCNDRIYPADRLECHQCVNCPAALETNLQPCVNYQAIDQCFVAVEEQNGILTTYRGCASDPQDNIAQQGCTNNDQYCMKCEGSGCNIDPQSTPSILTCVQCNPDDEICNDPQEIDATVCTHQVPLGRTDECYTYRLGDGRAQRGCLLNPSTPQEYLEQCYGEDRTCDTCSTPSCNA
;
A
#
# COMPACT_ATOMS: atom_id res chain seq x y z
N MET A 1 -75.36 -7.39 65.62
CA MET A 1 -73.96 -7.44 65.14
C MET A 1 -73.96 -8.13 63.79
N ASN A 2 -73.95 -7.36 62.69
CA ASN A 2 -73.78 -7.87 61.32
C ASN A 2 -72.59 -7.13 60.73
N ARG A 3 -71.51 -7.83 60.42
CA ARG A 3 -70.28 -7.25 59.88
C ARG A 3 -70.09 -7.80 58.47
N GLN A 4 -70.40 -6.97 57.47
CA GLN A 4 -70.12 -7.28 56.06
C GLN A 4 -68.62 -7.20 55.83
N VAL A 5 -68.05 -8.23 55.20
CA VAL A 5 -66.65 -8.28 54.77
C VAL A 5 -66.64 -7.91 53.28
N ILE A 6 -66.01 -6.78 52.97
CA ILE A 6 -65.79 -6.30 51.59
C ILE A 6 -64.45 -6.89 51.13
N TYR A 7 -64.48 -7.71 50.08
CA TYR A 7 -63.27 -8.21 49.41
C TYR A 7 -62.77 -7.17 48.41
N PHE A 8 -61.60 -6.58 48.69
CA PHE A 8 -60.87 -5.77 47.72
C PHE A 8 -60.07 -6.69 46.79
N LEU A 9 -60.47 -6.76 45.52
CA LEU A 9 -59.68 -7.34 44.44
C LEU A 9 -58.56 -6.35 44.07
N LEU A 10 -57.33 -6.67 44.46
CA LEU A 10 -56.13 -5.96 43.99
C LEU A 10 -55.76 -6.50 42.60
N CYS A 11 -55.98 -5.70 41.57
CA CYS A 11 -55.50 -5.95 40.22
C CYS A 11 -54.00 -5.64 40.18
N ILE A 12 -53.16 -6.67 40.23
CA ILE A 12 -51.70 -6.52 40.05
C ILE A 12 -51.45 -6.40 38.55
N SER A 13 -51.33 -5.17 38.04
CA SER A 13 -50.85 -4.93 36.67
C SER A 13 -49.37 -5.29 36.62
N SER A 14 -49.03 -6.44 36.03
CA SER A 14 -47.67 -6.79 35.70
C SER A 14 -47.15 -5.79 34.66
N PHE A 15 -46.36 -4.81 35.10
CA PHE A 15 -45.53 -4.05 34.17
C PHE A 15 -44.48 -5.02 33.63
N VAL A 16 -44.75 -5.59 32.46
CA VAL A 16 -43.71 -6.22 31.64
C VAL A 16 -42.84 -5.07 31.15
N SER A 17 -41.73 -4.80 31.83
CA SER A 17 -40.68 -3.98 31.27
C SER A 17 -40.17 -4.71 30.03
N ILE A 18 -40.58 -4.23 28.85
CA ILE A 18 -39.95 -4.61 27.59
C ILE A 18 -38.48 -4.26 27.76
N VAL A 19 -37.61 -5.26 27.76
CA VAL A 19 -36.17 -5.05 27.66
C VAL A 19 -35.95 -4.51 26.25
N TYR A 20 -35.80 -3.19 26.13
CA TYR A 20 -35.30 -2.57 24.91
C TYR A 20 -33.91 -3.17 24.65
N GLY A 21 -33.68 -3.68 23.43
CA GLY A 21 -32.43 -4.33 23.09
C GLY A 21 -31.25 -3.41 23.35
N GLN A 22 -30.28 -3.87 24.15
CA GLN A 22 -29.01 -3.19 24.35
C GLN A 22 -27.90 -4.13 23.86
N ALA A 23 -27.16 -3.70 22.85
CA ALA A 23 -25.95 -4.36 22.39
C ALA A 23 -24.76 -3.41 22.55
N ASP A 24 -23.60 -3.95 22.88
CA ASP A 24 -22.34 -3.23 22.71
C ASP A 24 -21.74 -3.69 21.38
N CYS A 25 -21.42 -2.75 20.50
CA CYS A 25 -20.93 -2.97 19.14
C CYS A 25 -19.65 -2.18 18.89
N ILE A 26 -18.86 -2.58 17.89
CA ILE A 26 -17.85 -1.69 17.35
C ILE A 26 -18.54 -0.57 16.57
N ILE A 27 -18.23 0.68 16.90
CA ILE A 27 -18.80 1.88 16.27
C ILE A 27 -17.68 2.75 15.72
N CYS A 28 -17.53 2.80 14.40
CA CYS A 28 -16.45 3.53 13.75
C CYS A 28 -16.68 3.77 12.26
N ASP A 29 -15.80 4.59 11.68
CA ASP A 29 -15.77 4.93 10.26
C ASP A 29 -14.30 5.01 9.79
N SER A 30 -13.94 4.23 8.75
CA SER A 30 -12.56 4.19 8.25
C SER A 30 -12.08 5.50 7.62
N ARG A 31 -12.98 6.41 7.26
CA ARG A 31 -12.65 7.77 6.79
C ARG A 31 -12.02 8.62 7.89
N VAL A 32 -12.31 8.30 9.16
CA VAL A 32 -11.81 9.01 10.34
C VAL A 32 -10.74 8.18 11.06
N ASN A 33 -10.92 6.87 11.12
CA ASN A 33 -9.98 5.96 11.78
C ASN A 33 -9.83 4.66 10.99
N ALA A 34 -8.68 4.51 10.32
CA ALA A 34 -8.32 3.32 9.53
C ALA A 34 -8.47 1.99 10.29
N SER A 35 -8.33 2.00 11.62
CA SER A 35 -8.56 0.85 12.50
C SER A 35 -9.95 0.23 12.33
N CYS A 36 -10.94 1.00 11.85
CA CYS A 36 -12.26 0.48 11.54
C CYS A 36 -12.23 -0.62 10.45
N ALA A 37 -11.28 -0.51 9.52
CA ALA A 37 -11.02 -1.48 8.47
C ALA A 37 -9.97 -2.52 8.87
N THR A 38 -8.88 -2.10 9.53
CA THR A 38 -7.69 -2.94 9.80
C THR A 38 -7.73 -3.70 11.13
N LEU A 39 -8.66 -3.35 12.02
CA LEU A 39 -8.86 -3.90 13.37
C LEU A 39 -7.77 -3.60 14.39
N GLU A 40 -6.82 -2.72 14.08
CA GLU A 40 -5.81 -2.32 15.06
C GLU A 40 -6.48 -1.66 16.28
N GLY A 41 -6.35 -2.26 17.46
CA GLY A 41 -6.99 -1.74 18.68
C GLY A 41 -8.52 -1.68 18.62
N ILE A 42 -9.18 -2.50 17.80
CA ILE A 42 -10.63 -2.44 17.52
C ILE A 42 -11.51 -2.41 18.78
N SER A 43 -11.11 -3.10 19.85
CA SER A 43 -11.85 -3.16 21.12
C SER A 43 -12.05 -1.80 21.78
N LEU A 44 -11.19 -0.81 21.48
CA LEU A 44 -11.29 0.55 21.98
C LEU A 44 -12.42 1.34 21.32
N LEU A 45 -12.96 0.84 20.21
CA LEU A 45 -14.03 1.46 19.43
C LEU A 45 -15.42 0.87 19.79
N SER A 46 -15.52 0.16 20.92
CA SER A 46 -16.80 -0.37 21.41
C SER A 46 -17.71 0.75 21.93
N GLY A 47 -18.98 0.71 21.57
CA GLY A 47 -20.02 1.63 22.02
C GLY A 47 -21.39 0.94 22.12
N ARG A 48 -22.33 1.59 22.81
CA ARG A 48 -23.64 1.03 23.10
C ARG A 48 -24.69 1.40 22.05
N CYS A 49 -25.44 0.41 21.60
CA CYS A 49 -26.67 0.56 20.83
C CYS A 49 -27.87 0.51 21.77
N GLU A 50 -28.61 1.61 21.87
CA GLU A 50 -29.74 1.75 22.81
C GLU A 50 -31.04 1.10 22.32
N LEU A 51 -31.16 0.90 20.99
CA LEU A 51 -32.38 0.42 20.34
C LEU A 51 -32.20 -0.94 19.64
N ASP A 52 -30.96 -1.43 19.52
CA ASP A 52 -30.62 -2.61 18.74
C ASP A 52 -30.03 -3.74 19.60
N THR A 53 -30.28 -4.99 19.20
CA THR A 53 -29.61 -6.18 19.76
C THR A 53 -28.50 -6.72 18.85
N GLU A 54 -28.28 -6.06 17.72
CA GLU A 54 -27.42 -6.50 16.62
C GLU A 54 -26.39 -5.43 16.30
N CYS A 55 -25.26 -5.85 15.74
CA CYS A 55 -24.24 -4.96 15.21
C CYS A 55 -24.17 -5.09 13.69
N LEU A 56 -23.77 -4.01 13.03
CA LEU A 56 -23.66 -3.92 11.58
C LEU A 56 -22.22 -3.57 11.18
N THR A 57 -21.78 -4.14 10.06
CA THR A 57 -20.61 -3.69 9.29
C THR A 57 -21.05 -3.50 7.84
N ASN A 58 -20.73 -2.35 7.25
CA ASN A 58 -21.02 -2.04 5.86
C ASN A 58 -19.77 -1.47 5.18
N ILE A 59 -19.64 -1.77 3.89
CA ILE A 59 -18.74 -1.07 2.99
C ILE A 59 -19.56 -0.06 2.19
N ASP A 60 -19.19 1.22 2.26
CA ASP A 60 -19.84 2.27 1.47
C ASP A 60 -19.44 2.22 -0.01
N GLU A 61 -20.06 3.05 -0.84
CA GLU A 61 -19.80 3.10 -2.29
C GLU A 61 -18.35 3.46 -2.66
N ASN A 62 -17.60 4.06 -1.73
CA ASN A 62 -16.20 4.45 -1.91
C ASN A 62 -15.24 3.42 -1.30
N GLY A 63 -15.74 2.28 -0.79
CA GLY A 63 -14.93 1.23 -0.19
C GLY A 63 -14.63 1.41 1.29
N ASN A 64 -15.20 2.42 1.96
CA ASN A 64 -14.94 2.67 3.38
C ASN A 64 -15.70 1.70 4.27
N THR A 65 -15.09 1.32 5.39
CA THR A 65 -15.70 0.45 6.39
C THR A 65 -16.43 1.29 7.44
N ILE A 66 -17.72 1.02 7.61
CA ILE A 66 -18.56 1.64 8.62
C ILE A 66 -19.10 0.54 9.53
N ARG A 67 -18.90 0.69 10.84
CA ARG A 67 -19.39 -0.26 11.87
C ARG A 67 -20.28 0.49 12.84
N GLY A 68 -21.35 -0.16 13.30
CA GLY A 68 -22.19 0.43 14.34
C GLY A 68 -23.54 -0.24 14.51
N CYS A 69 -24.47 0.52 15.07
CA CYS A 69 -25.83 0.09 15.37
C CYS A 69 -26.71 0.13 14.10
N PRO A 70 -27.49 -0.93 13.80
CA PRO A 70 -28.40 -0.95 12.66
C PRO A 70 -29.31 0.27 12.56
N ALA A 71 -29.93 0.70 13.67
CA ALA A 71 -30.87 1.83 13.73
C ALA A 71 -30.22 3.16 13.28
N ASP A 72 -28.95 3.36 13.62
CA ASP A 72 -28.19 4.58 13.27
C ASP A 72 -27.68 4.56 11.83
N LEU A 73 -27.55 3.36 11.25
CA LEU A 73 -27.01 3.13 9.91
C LEU A 73 -28.12 2.85 8.87
N MET A 74 -29.41 2.97 9.24
CA MET A 74 -30.55 2.51 8.43
C MET A 74 -30.69 3.23 7.08
N THR A 75 -30.25 2.57 6.01
CA THR A 75 -31.01 2.46 4.75
C THR A 75 -30.70 1.09 4.13
N SER A 76 -31.24 0.03 4.73
CA SER A 76 -31.14 -1.39 4.31
C SER A 76 -29.74 -1.86 3.88
N CYS A 77 -29.12 -2.67 4.72
CA CYS A 77 -27.98 -3.55 4.41
C CYS A 77 -28.13 -4.22 3.03
N ALA A 78 -27.69 -3.56 1.96
CA ALA A 78 -27.86 -3.98 0.57
C ALA A 78 -26.48 -3.88 -0.11
N GLY A 79 -26.02 -4.98 -0.70
CA GLY A 79 -24.65 -5.10 -1.20
C GLY A 79 -23.69 -5.60 -0.11
N LEU A 80 -22.56 -4.91 0.08
CA LEU A 80 -21.51 -5.28 1.04
C LEU A 80 -21.90 -4.83 2.46
N CYS A 81 -22.75 -5.62 3.09
CA CYS A 81 -23.10 -5.42 4.48
C CYS A 81 -23.31 -6.75 5.23
N SER A 82 -22.97 -6.76 6.52
CA SER A 82 -23.10 -7.90 7.43
C SER A 82 -23.69 -7.46 8.76
N VAL A 83 -24.65 -8.25 9.24
CA VAL A 83 -25.28 -8.08 10.57
C VAL A 83 -24.93 -9.28 11.43
N CYS A 84 -24.68 -9.06 12.71
CA CYS A 84 -24.38 -10.12 13.66
C CYS A 84 -25.00 -9.84 15.04
N MET A 85 -25.11 -10.87 15.86
CA MET A 85 -25.57 -10.78 17.25
C MET A 85 -24.44 -11.08 18.22
N GLY A 86 -24.46 -10.41 19.37
CA GLY A 86 -23.50 -10.58 20.45
C GLY A 86 -22.61 -9.36 20.66
N VAL A 87 -21.96 -9.30 21.82
CA VAL A 87 -21.08 -8.20 22.22
C VAL A 87 -19.93 -8.07 21.23
N ASN A 88 -19.80 -6.89 20.62
CA ASN A 88 -18.77 -6.53 19.65
C ASN A 88 -18.61 -7.57 18.53
N CYS A 89 -19.68 -8.25 18.11
CA CYS A 89 -19.60 -9.33 17.12
C CYS A 89 -19.09 -8.88 15.74
N ASN A 90 -19.13 -7.57 15.49
CA ASN A 90 -18.65 -6.93 14.28
C ASN A 90 -17.17 -6.51 14.40
N ASP A 91 -16.32 -7.35 14.99
CA ASP A 91 -14.88 -7.10 15.25
C ASP A 91 -13.94 -7.82 14.28
N ARG A 92 -14.45 -8.28 13.12
CA ARG A 92 -13.70 -9.07 12.14
C ARG A 92 -13.48 -8.32 10.83
N ILE A 93 -12.50 -8.78 10.07
CA ILE A 93 -12.22 -8.28 8.72
C ILE A 93 -13.45 -8.54 7.86
N TYR A 94 -13.89 -7.49 7.19
CA TYR A 94 -15.05 -7.51 6.33
C TYR A 94 -14.78 -6.65 5.09
N PRO A 95 -15.16 -7.11 3.89
CA PRO A 95 -15.58 -8.47 3.59
C PRO A 95 -14.43 -9.49 3.80
N ALA A 96 -14.74 -10.78 3.82
CA ALA A 96 -13.75 -11.82 4.16
C ALA A 96 -12.63 -11.98 3.11
N ASP A 97 -12.85 -11.47 1.89
CA ASP A 97 -11.92 -11.44 0.78
C ASP A 97 -11.17 -10.10 0.67
N ARG A 98 -11.24 -9.22 1.68
CA ARG A 98 -10.48 -7.98 1.72
C ARG A 98 -8.99 -8.28 1.53
N LEU A 99 -8.39 -7.64 0.53
CA LEU A 99 -6.99 -7.79 0.22
C LEU A 99 -6.12 -7.36 1.40
N GLU A 100 -5.06 -8.13 1.65
CA GLU A 100 -4.00 -7.77 2.58
C GLU A 100 -2.71 -7.57 1.78
N CYS A 101 -1.99 -6.50 2.07
CA CYS A 101 -0.73 -6.17 1.40
C CYS A 101 0.34 -5.89 2.46
N HIS A 102 1.61 -6.01 2.11
CA HIS A 102 2.63 -5.40 2.94
C HIS A 102 2.46 -3.88 2.85
N GLN A 103 2.35 -3.21 3.99
CA GLN A 103 2.13 -1.77 4.08
C GLN A 103 3.22 -1.12 4.93
N CYS A 104 4.05 -0.28 4.31
CA CYS A 104 5.13 0.41 5.00
C CYS A 104 5.79 1.49 4.15
N VAL A 105 6.51 2.38 4.84
CA VAL A 105 7.41 3.38 4.26
C VAL A 105 8.81 3.10 4.78
N ASN A 106 9.81 3.23 3.91
CA ASN A 106 11.21 2.96 4.21
C ASN A 106 11.47 1.51 4.66
N CYS A 107 10.91 0.55 3.92
CA CYS A 107 11.02 -0.88 4.18
C CYS A 107 11.66 -1.63 2.99
N PRO A 108 13.00 -1.82 2.99
CA PRO A 108 13.74 -2.44 1.88
C PRO A 108 13.26 -3.84 1.49
N ALA A 109 12.70 -4.57 2.46
CA ALA A 109 12.11 -5.89 2.28
C ALA A 109 10.69 -5.94 2.84
N ALA A 110 9.87 -6.85 2.30
CA ALA A 110 8.59 -7.19 2.87
C ALA A 110 8.77 -7.93 4.19
N LEU A 111 7.96 -7.56 5.19
CA LEU A 111 7.93 -8.20 6.50
C LEU A 111 6.49 -8.60 6.82
N GLU A 112 6.31 -9.80 7.38
CA GLU A 112 5.00 -10.30 7.83
C GLU A 112 4.35 -9.37 8.87
N THR A 113 5.15 -8.68 9.68
CA THR A 113 4.64 -7.70 10.67
C THR A 113 3.94 -6.51 10.02
N ASN A 114 4.17 -6.28 8.74
CA ASN A 114 3.60 -5.17 7.97
C ASN A 114 2.50 -5.66 7.02
N LEU A 115 2.18 -6.95 7.00
CA LEU A 115 1.05 -7.47 6.23
C LEU A 115 -0.24 -7.03 6.91
N GLN A 116 -1.01 -6.16 6.26
CA GLN A 116 -2.21 -5.54 6.83
C GLN A 116 -3.33 -5.48 5.78
N PRO A 117 -4.61 -5.54 6.22
CA PRO A 117 -5.75 -5.31 5.33
C PRO A 117 -5.71 -3.91 4.71
N CYS A 118 -6.08 -3.80 3.44
CA CYS A 118 -6.28 -2.51 2.79
C CYS A 118 -7.37 -1.72 3.51
N VAL A 119 -7.19 -0.41 3.69
CA VAL A 119 -8.14 0.45 4.39
C VAL A 119 -9.42 0.58 3.58
N ASN A 120 -9.28 0.86 2.29
CA ASN A 120 -10.39 0.83 1.35
C ASN A 120 -10.57 -0.57 0.80
N TYR A 121 -11.83 -0.97 0.63
CA TYR A 121 -12.16 -2.22 -0.05
C TYR A 121 -12.46 -1.94 -1.52
N GLN A 122 -11.78 -2.67 -2.39
CA GLN A 122 -12.15 -2.85 -3.79
C GLN A 122 -12.15 -4.35 -4.10
N ALA A 123 -13.18 -4.83 -4.81
CA ALA A 123 -13.31 -6.26 -5.12
C ALA A 123 -12.16 -6.78 -6.00
N ILE A 124 -11.54 -5.89 -6.79
CA ILE A 124 -10.36 -6.15 -7.62
C ILE A 124 -9.31 -5.09 -7.26
N ASP A 125 -8.76 -5.21 -6.04
CA ASP A 125 -7.67 -4.36 -5.58
C ASP A 125 -6.30 -4.97 -5.92
N GLN A 126 -5.26 -4.16 -5.81
CA GLN A 126 -3.88 -4.55 -6.07
C GLN A 126 -2.98 -4.06 -4.95
N CYS A 127 -1.99 -4.87 -4.58
CA CYS A 127 -0.88 -4.37 -3.79
C CYS A 127 0.09 -3.63 -4.70
N PHE A 128 0.84 -2.68 -4.15
CA PHE A 128 1.94 -2.06 -4.86
C PHE A 128 3.24 -2.08 -4.06
N VAL A 129 4.34 -1.94 -4.79
CA VAL A 129 5.66 -1.55 -4.28
C VAL A 129 6.25 -0.50 -5.22
N ALA A 130 6.78 0.57 -4.64
CA ALA A 130 7.45 1.65 -5.36
C ALA A 130 8.77 2.02 -4.68
N VAL A 131 9.76 2.42 -5.46
CA VAL A 131 11.08 2.84 -4.94
C VAL A 131 11.44 4.21 -5.49
N GLU A 132 11.42 5.19 -4.59
CA GLU A 132 11.91 6.54 -4.85
C GLU A 132 13.40 6.60 -4.56
N GLU A 133 14.12 7.36 -5.39
CA GLU A 133 15.53 7.67 -5.16
C GLU A 133 15.70 9.18 -5.04
N GLN A 134 16.24 9.62 -3.91
CA GLN A 134 16.54 11.02 -3.68
C GLN A 134 17.94 11.15 -3.10
N ASN A 135 18.83 11.86 -3.80
CA ASN A 135 20.23 12.06 -3.39
C ASN A 135 20.97 10.74 -3.10
N GLY A 136 20.73 9.69 -3.90
CA GLY A 136 21.32 8.35 -3.71
C GLY A 136 20.76 7.54 -2.54
N ILE A 137 19.71 8.03 -1.87
CA ILE A 137 18.98 7.30 -0.83
C ILE A 137 17.72 6.72 -1.45
N LEU A 138 17.56 5.42 -1.33
CA LEU A 138 16.36 4.72 -1.78
C LEU A 138 15.33 4.65 -0.66
N THR A 139 14.08 5.04 -0.95
CA THR A 139 12.93 4.87 -0.06
C THR A 139 11.93 3.92 -0.71
N THR A 140 11.61 2.82 -0.02
CA THR A 140 10.61 1.85 -0.49
C THR A 140 9.25 2.14 0.13
N TYR A 141 8.21 2.11 -0.69
CA TYR A 141 6.82 2.27 -0.31
C TYR A 141 6.08 1.00 -0.70
N ARG A 142 5.29 0.45 0.22
CA ARG A 142 4.42 -0.70 -0.03
C ARG A 142 3.03 -0.38 0.50
N GLY A 143 1.99 -0.73 -0.24
CA GLY A 143 0.61 -0.43 0.15
C GLY A 143 -0.43 -1.06 -0.76
N CYS A 144 -1.68 -0.62 -0.61
CA CYS A 144 -2.79 -1.01 -1.46
C CYS A 144 -3.14 0.10 -2.46
N ALA A 145 -3.41 -0.25 -3.71
CA ALA A 145 -3.68 0.72 -4.76
C ALA A 145 -4.97 1.52 -4.52
N SER A 146 -5.96 0.93 -3.83
CA SER A 146 -7.23 1.59 -3.51
C SER A 146 -7.19 2.51 -2.28
N ASP A 147 -6.09 2.49 -1.49
CA ASP A 147 -6.01 3.24 -0.25
C ASP A 147 -6.01 4.76 -0.48
N PRO A 148 -6.48 5.55 0.51
CA PRO A 148 -6.54 7.00 0.41
C PRO A 148 -5.19 7.67 0.08
N GLN A 149 -5.21 8.79 -0.65
CA GLN A 149 -3.99 9.49 -1.08
C GLN A 149 -3.21 10.18 0.06
N ASP A 150 -3.88 10.40 1.20
CA ASP A 150 -3.23 10.87 2.44
C ASP A 150 -2.52 9.72 3.19
N ASN A 151 -2.68 8.46 2.78
CA ASN A 151 -1.79 7.38 3.17
C ASN A 151 -0.39 7.64 2.59
N ILE A 152 0.61 7.76 3.46
CA ILE A 152 1.99 8.09 3.08
C ILE A 152 2.57 7.05 2.12
N ALA A 153 2.19 5.77 2.27
CA ALA A 153 2.64 4.72 1.34
C ALA A 153 2.15 4.99 -0.08
N GLN A 154 0.89 5.43 -0.22
CA GLN A 154 0.24 5.68 -1.51
C GLN A 154 0.94 6.80 -2.29
N GLN A 155 1.46 7.81 -1.60
CA GLN A 155 2.21 8.90 -2.22
C GLN A 155 3.46 8.40 -2.96
N GLY A 156 4.11 7.33 -2.47
CA GLY A 156 5.26 6.74 -3.16
C GLY A 156 4.92 6.19 -4.54
N CYS A 157 3.75 5.57 -4.68
CA CYS A 157 3.24 5.10 -5.97
C CYS A 157 2.79 6.28 -6.85
N THR A 158 2.02 7.22 -6.30
CA THR A 158 1.49 8.37 -7.06
C THR A 158 2.60 9.29 -7.59
N ASN A 159 3.65 9.54 -6.80
CA ASN A 159 4.76 10.42 -7.19
C ASN A 159 5.71 9.74 -8.19
N ASN A 160 5.78 8.40 -8.19
CA ASN A 160 6.67 7.61 -9.02
C ASN A 160 5.89 6.56 -9.82
N ASP A 161 4.78 6.95 -10.46
CA ASP A 161 3.83 6.04 -11.12
C ASP A 161 4.50 5.10 -12.15
N GLN A 162 5.50 5.61 -12.87
CA GLN A 162 6.31 4.83 -13.82
C GLN A 162 7.07 3.65 -13.18
N TYR A 163 7.37 3.73 -11.88
CA TYR A 163 8.09 2.71 -11.10
C TYR A 163 7.22 2.09 -10.00
N CYS A 164 5.90 2.29 -10.08
CA CYS A 164 4.96 1.68 -9.17
C CYS A 164 4.55 0.30 -9.69
N MET A 165 5.16 -0.75 -9.12
CA MET A 165 4.87 -2.13 -9.49
C MET A 165 3.65 -2.61 -8.73
N LYS A 166 2.62 -3.05 -9.46
CA LYS A 166 1.36 -3.56 -8.89
C LYS A 166 1.26 -5.07 -9.09
N CYS A 167 0.64 -5.75 -8.14
CA CYS A 167 0.39 -7.18 -8.19
C CYS A 167 -0.95 -7.53 -7.56
N GLU A 168 -1.46 -8.71 -7.90
CA GLU A 168 -2.72 -9.24 -7.38
C GLU A 168 -2.45 -10.40 -6.40
N GLY A 169 -3.25 -10.46 -5.34
CA GLY A 169 -3.17 -11.50 -4.31
C GLY A 169 -2.58 -11.03 -2.99
N SER A 170 -2.98 -11.69 -1.90
CA SER A 170 -2.56 -11.31 -0.54
C SER A 170 -1.04 -11.37 -0.40
N GLY A 171 -0.47 -10.27 0.11
CA GLY A 171 0.97 -10.13 0.36
C GLY A 171 1.86 -10.23 -0.87
N CYS A 172 1.34 -10.06 -2.09
CA CYS A 172 2.12 -10.30 -3.31
C CYS A 172 3.27 -9.32 -3.54
N ASN A 173 3.21 -8.13 -2.92
CA ASN A 173 4.15 -7.03 -3.14
C ASN A 173 5.45 -7.26 -2.35
N ILE A 174 6.21 -8.30 -2.72
CA ILE A 174 7.45 -8.74 -2.04
C ILE A 174 8.74 -8.32 -2.73
N ASP A 175 8.66 -7.73 -3.93
CA ASP A 175 9.86 -7.39 -4.72
C ASP A 175 10.85 -6.55 -3.91
N PRO A 176 12.15 -6.83 -4.01
CA PRO A 176 13.16 -6.11 -3.24
C PRO A 176 13.28 -4.65 -3.72
N GLN A 177 13.82 -3.79 -2.86
CA GLN A 177 14.09 -2.39 -3.19
C GLN A 177 15.00 -2.21 -4.42
N SER A 178 15.90 -3.17 -4.66
CA SER A 178 16.80 -3.18 -5.80
C SER A 178 17.26 -4.61 -6.12
N THR A 179 17.77 -4.79 -7.34
CA THR A 179 18.33 -6.06 -7.81
C THR A 179 19.70 -5.85 -8.44
N PRO A 180 20.61 -6.84 -8.45
CA PRO A 180 21.87 -6.70 -9.16
C PRO A 180 21.64 -6.45 -10.66
N SER A 181 22.42 -5.53 -11.26
CA SER A 181 22.43 -5.37 -12.71
C SER A 181 22.87 -6.69 -13.37
N ILE A 182 22.20 -7.04 -14.47
CA ILE A 182 22.56 -8.19 -15.33
C ILE A 182 23.21 -7.75 -16.64
N LEU A 183 23.38 -6.44 -16.84
CA LEU A 183 23.93 -5.87 -18.06
C LEU A 183 25.46 -6.00 -18.06
N THR A 184 26.04 -6.15 -19.25
CA THR A 184 27.48 -6.04 -19.47
C THR A 184 27.75 -4.84 -20.36
N CYS A 185 28.70 -3.99 -19.98
CA CYS A 185 29.07 -2.81 -20.75
C CYS A 185 30.59 -2.74 -20.93
N VAL A 186 31.04 -2.09 -21.99
CA VAL A 186 32.40 -1.55 -22.03
C VAL A 186 32.50 -0.49 -20.94
N GLN A 187 33.52 -0.61 -20.10
CA GLN A 187 33.78 0.30 -18.98
C GLN A 187 35.22 0.82 -19.10
N CYS A 188 35.39 2.11 -19.37
CA CYS A 188 36.71 2.73 -19.56
C CYS A 188 36.68 4.24 -19.27
N ASN A 189 37.85 4.79 -18.91
CA ASN A 189 37.99 6.20 -18.53
C ASN A 189 38.49 7.04 -19.71
N PRO A 190 38.26 8.37 -19.70
CA PRO A 190 38.76 9.28 -20.74
C PRO A 190 40.29 9.27 -20.91
N ASP A 191 41.04 8.90 -19.87
CA ASP A 191 42.51 8.86 -19.91
C ASP A 191 43.04 7.62 -20.66
N ASP A 192 42.18 6.63 -20.94
CA ASP A 192 42.50 5.48 -21.76
C ASP A 192 42.23 5.81 -23.24
N GLU A 193 43.29 5.96 -24.05
CA GLU A 193 43.14 6.33 -25.48
C GLU A 193 42.21 5.36 -26.25
N ILE A 194 42.21 4.09 -25.86
CA ILE A 194 41.37 3.03 -26.42
C ILE A 194 39.87 3.21 -26.12
N CYS A 195 39.50 4.04 -25.15
CA CYS A 195 38.09 4.28 -24.80
C CYS A 195 37.32 5.01 -25.91
N ASN A 196 38.03 5.73 -26.79
CA ASN A 196 37.44 6.40 -27.95
C ASN A 196 37.00 5.42 -29.05
N ASP A 197 37.71 4.30 -29.20
CA ASP A 197 37.45 3.23 -30.16
C ASP A 197 37.61 1.87 -29.45
N PRO A 198 36.57 1.42 -28.70
CA PRO A 198 36.72 0.34 -27.74
C PRO A 198 36.58 -1.06 -28.36
N GLN A 199 36.85 -1.21 -29.66
CA GLN A 199 36.72 -2.50 -30.37
C GLN A 199 37.54 -3.64 -29.75
N GLU A 200 38.60 -3.30 -29.00
CA GLU A 200 39.46 -4.25 -28.31
C GLU A 200 39.24 -4.28 -26.77
N ILE A 201 38.22 -3.59 -26.26
CA ILE A 201 37.90 -3.60 -24.82
C ILE A 201 36.81 -4.64 -24.57
N ASP A 202 37.15 -5.66 -23.78
CA ASP A 202 36.16 -6.63 -23.31
C ASP A 202 35.14 -5.95 -22.37
N ALA A 203 33.86 -6.15 -22.65
CA ALA A 203 32.80 -5.70 -21.78
C ALA A 203 32.79 -6.50 -20.47
N THR A 204 32.45 -5.83 -19.37
CA THR A 204 32.36 -6.44 -18.05
C THR A 204 30.97 -6.25 -17.46
N VAL A 205 30.56 -7.16 -16.58
CA VAL A 205 29.26 -7.10 -15.89
C VAL A 205 29.20 -5.83 -15.03
N CYS A 206 28.07 -5.14 -15.07
CA CYS A 206 27.78 -4.02 -14.19
C CYS A 206 27.60 -4.52 -12.74
N THR A 207 28.51 -4.17 -11.83
CA THR A 207 28.52 -4.70 -10.45
C THR A 207 27.85 -3.78 -9.45
N HIS A 208 26.64 -3.31 -9.74
CA HIS A 208 25.85 -2.47 -8.82
C HIS A 208 24.41 -2.95 -8.71
N GLN A 209 23.68 -2.34 -7.78
CA GLN A 209 22.24 -2.54 -7.63
C GLN A 209 21.49 -1.58 -8.56
N VAL A 210 20.38 -2.05 -9.10
CA VAL A 210 19.43 -1.31 -9.93
C VAL A 210 18.14 -1.20 -9.12
N PRO A 211 17.68 0.02 -8.79
CA PRO A 211 16.44 0.19 -8.05
C PRO A 211 15.24 -0.43 -8.78
N LEU A 212 14.26 -0.91 -8.01
CA LEU A 212 13.07 -1.55 -8.57
C LEU A 212 12.39 -0.66 -9.63
N GLY A 213 11.88 -1.29 -10.70
CA GLY A 213 11.21 -0.62 -11.81
C GLY A 213 12.16 0.05 -12.80
N ARG A 214 13.46 0.17 -12.50
CA ARG A 214 14.46 0.74 -13.41
C ARG A 214 15.18 -0.36 -14.18
N THR A 215 15.69 0.00 -15.34
CA THR A 215 16.56 -0.84 -16.17
C THR A 215 17.89 -0.12 -16.33
N ASP A 216 18.99 -0.84 -16.13
CA ASP A 216 20.33 -0.31 -16.36
C ASP A 216 20.61 -0.17 -17.86
N GLU A 217 21.49 0.75 -18.21
CA GLU A 217 21.86 1.02 -19.60
C GLU A 217 23.37 1.20 -19.69
N CYS A 218 23.95 0.80 -20.80
CA CYS A 218 25.31 1.20 -21.10
C CYS A 218 25.29 2.63 -21.62
N TYR A 219 26.27 3.44 -21.23
CA TYR A 219 26.45 4.79 -21.75
C TYR A 219 27.79 4.96 -22.47
N THR A 220 27.82 5.91 -23.39
CA THR A 220 29.03 6.50 -23.98
C THR A 220 28.91 8.01 -23.86
N TYR A 221 29.70 8.60 -22.97
CA TYR A 221 29.76 10.04 -22.74
C TYR A 221 30.95 10.63 -23.49
N ARG A 222 30.73 11.66 -24.32
CA ARG A 222 31.74 12.34 -25.13
C ARG A 222 32.07 13.69 -24.50
N LEU A 223 33.31 13.83 -24.05
CA LEU A 223 33.86 15.07 -23.53
C LEU A 223 34.10 16.05 -24.68
N GLY A 224 34.11 17.36 -24.37
CA GLY A 224 34.28 18.42 -25.37
C GLY A 224 35.64 18.42 -26.10
N ASP A 225 36.62 17.66 -25.62
CA ASP A 225 37.93 17.46 -26.25
C ASP A 225 37.99 16.21 -27.15
N GLY A 226 36.86 15.50 -27.31
CA GLY A 226 36.73 14.31 -28.13
C GLY A 226 37.02 12.99 -27.41
N ARG A 227 37.41 13.03 -26.13
CA ARG A 227 37.58 11.82 -25.31
C ARG A 227 36.24 11.22 -24.91
N ALA A 228 36.18 9.91 -24.72
CA ALA A 228 34.99 9.20 -24.28
C ALA A 228 35.15 8.60 -22.89
N GLN A 229 34.07 8.57 -22.13
CA GLN A 229 33.90 7.68 -20.97
C GLN A 229 32.76 6.72 -21.25
N ARG A 230 32.95 5.44 -20.92
CA ARG A 230 31.94 4.40 -21.14
C ARG A 230 31.69 3.66 -19.85
N GLY A 231 30.45 3.25 -19.61
CA GLY A 231 30.13 2.49 -18.41
C GLY A 231 28.67 2.09 -18.31
N CYS A 232 28.28 1.67 -17.11
CA CYS A 232 26.90 1.37 -16.75
C CYS A 232 26.28 2.63 -16.15
N LEU A 233 25.16 3.08 -16.69
CA LEU A 233 24.58 4.39 -16.43
C LEU A 233 24.16 4.51 -14.96
N LEU A 234 23.46 3.50 -14.44
CA LEU A 234 22.97 3.50 -13.06
C LEU A 234 24.03 3.10 -12.01
N ASN A 235 25.30 3.03 -12.40
CA ASN A 235 26.38 2.82 -11.45
C ASN A 235 26.47 4.02 -10.48
N PRO A 236 26.51 3.80 -9.15
CA PRO A 236 26.63 4.90 -8.17
C PRO A 236 27.89 5.77 -8.34
N SER A 237 28.90 5.28 -9.08
CA SER A 237 30.11 6.04 -9.39
C SER A 237 29.99 6.89 -10.67
N THR A 238 28.90 6.74 -11.44
CA THR A 238 28.64 7.56 -12.62
C THR A 238 28.39 9.01 -12.16
N PRO A 239 29.09 10.00 -12.74
CA PRO A 239 28.86 11.41 -12.41
C PRO A 239 27.40 11.80 -12.63
N GLN A 240 26.82 12.56 -11.69
CA GLN A 240 25.43 13.05 -11.78
C GLN A 240 25.17 13.83 -13.08
N GLU A 241 26.16 14.60 -13.54
CA GLU A 241 26.10 15.31 -14.83
C GLU A 241 25.84 14.35 -16.00
N TYR A 242 26.40 13.13 -15.96
CA TYR A 242 26.25 12.17 -17.04
C TYR A 242 24.85 11.58 -17.00
N LEU A 243 24.34 11.22 -15.81
CA LEU A 243 22.95 10.79 -15.64
C LEU A 243 21.97 11.82 -16.22
N GLU A 244 22.14 13.10 -15.88
CA GLU A 244 21.28 14.18 -16.36
C GLU A 244 21.36 14.38 -17.88
N GLN A 245 22.56 14.31 -18.47
CA GLN A 245 22.74 14.48 -19.92
C GLN A 245 22.27 13.26 -20.72
N CYS A 246 22.49 12.04 -20.22
CA CYS A 246 22.07 10.80 -20.88
C CYS A 246 20.54 10.59 -20.85
N TYR A 247 19.85 11.11 -19.84
CA TYR A 247 18.38 11.16 -19.82
C TYR A 247 17.80 12.39 -20.54
N GLY A 248 18.64 13.36 -20.91
CA GLY A 248 18.27 14.54 -21.66
C GLY A 248 18.26 14.32 -23.18
N GLU A 249 18.09 15.40 -23.93
CA GLU A 249 18.21 15.41 -25.40
C GLU A 249 19.64 15.76 -25.87
N ASP A 250 20.63 15.69 -24.97
CA ASP A 250 22.01 16.05 -25.30
C ASP A 250 22.65 15.00 -26.21
N ARG A 251 23.41 15.45 -27.20
CA ARG A 251 24.18 14.60 -28.12
C ARG A 251 25.54 14.19 -27.56
N THR A 252 25.88 14.66 -26.37
CA THR A 252 27.12 14.30 -25.66
C THR A 252 27.04 12.91 -25.05
N CYS A 253 25.85 12.33 -24.85
CA CYS A 253 25.69 10.99 -24.31
C CYS A 253 24.82 10.10 -25.20
N ASP A 254 25.35 8.92 -25.53
CA ASP A 254 24.62 7.84 -26.19
C ASP A 254 24.34 6.73 -25.15
N THR A 255 23.10 6.24 -25.06
CA THR A 255 22.73 5.08 -24.23
C THR A 255 22.24 3.90 -25.07
N CYS A 256 22.38 2.69 -24.52
CA CYS A 256 21.85 1.48 -25.13
C CYS A 256 21.65 0.37 -24.07
N SER A 257 20.68 -0.51 -24.29
CA SER A 257 20.22 -1.46 -23.26
C SER A 257 20.56 -2.93 -23.55
N THR A 258 21.35 -3.22 -24.58
CA THR A 258 21.78 -4.60 -24.91
C THR A 258 23.22 -4.88 -24.42
N PRO A 259 23.57 -6.14 -24.13
CA PRO A 259 24.91 -6.49 -23.69
C PRO A 259 26.00 -6.00 -24.66
N SER A 260 27.00 -5.28 -24.13
CA SER A 260 28.18 -4.78 -24.86
C SER A 260 27.86 -3.82 -26.01
N CYS A 261 26.70 -3.16 -25.97
CA CYS A 261 26.22 -2.30 -27.05
C CYS A 261 26.99 -0.99 -27.18
N ASN A 262 27.70 -0.58 -26.12
CA ASN A 262 28.55 0.60 -26.09
C ASN A 262 30.00 0.27 -26.44
N ALA A 263 30.24 -0.74 -27.28
CA ALA A 263 31.53 -0.94 -27.93
C ALA A 263 31.74 0.02 -29.12
#